data_AF-A7VTP9-F1
#
_entry.id   AF-A7VTP9-F1
#
_cell.length_a   1.000
_cell.length_b   1.000
_cell.length_c   1.000
_cell.angle_alpha   90.00
_cell.angle_beta   90.00
_cell.angle_gamma   90.00
#
_symmetry.space_group_name_H-M   'P 1'
#
loop_
_entity.id
_entity.type
_entity.pdbx_description
1 polymer ?
#
loop_
_entity_poly.entity_id
_entity_poly.type
_entity_poly.pdbx_seq_one_letter_code
_entity_poly.pdbx_strand_id
1 'polypeptide(L)'
;MIGMAFCGGAYILTFYPSWQVPLGYAFLALIVGVIIVDRKECIFVWKRDFAFLLLFIVLLAGGMAYVLSKSLDTVKIVLNTAYPGARIATGGGFFDRLFNYPATLLFPISQTNLPGNSCEQAVFYDFFPMGIFLSLWILLKEKNRDPFLICLLAAQVVLLAYCTFQFPEALSKILLLSYSQAARAFLAVGFINILLLIRSMTLLQARISPWIAAAIAVLLGILVGIACMRNFPEYLSIVKTVGAALVIAAGFYVILRRHEKLFLCGSLLIVLVSGVLVNPIRQGAAFLQQDSLIKEIRTIEQEEPGIWIVENAGYPLINIPVLAGAPTINSTNVYPNLERWSQLDPEGSNEEIYNRYAHILITLTDEEATEFELRQADVFHLTLNIEDLPKLGGSYILTTRNLDELANSKIQLQLVSQIKSYFIYKVEGALL
;
A
#
# COMPACT_ATOMS: atom_id res chain seq x y z
N MET A 1 24.46 -14.93 -8.34
CA MET A 1 23.30 -15.37 -9.17
C MET A 1 22.12 -15.84 -8.36
N ILE A 2 22.28 -16.80 -7.44
CA ILE A 2 21.16 -17.34 -6.63
C ILE A 2 20.40 -16.23 -5.88
N GLY A 3 21.11 -15.34 -5.17
CA GLY A 3 20.46 -14.22 -4.49
C GLY A 3 19.71 -13.26 -5.43
N MET A 4 20.21 -13.04 -6.65
CA MET A 4 19.50 -12.22 -7.65
C MET A 4 18.28 -12.93 -8.21
N ALA A 5 18.36 -14.24 -8.49
CA ALA A 5 17.21 -15.03 -8.92
C ALA A 5 16.13 -15.07 -7.82
N PHE A 6 16.54 -15.22 -6.56
CA PHE A 6 15.64 -15.19 -5.41
C PHE A 6 15.01 -13.81 -5.23
N CYS A 7 15.79 -12.73 -5.17
CA CYS A 7 15.25 -11.38 -4.99
C CYS A 7 14.38 -10.95 -6.19
N GLY A 8 14.81 -11.22 -7.43
CA GLY A 8 14.04 -10.91 -8.63
C GLY A 8 12.76 -11.73 -8.74
N GLY A 9 12.84 -13.04 -8.46
CA GLY A 9 11.68 -13.93 -8.41
C GLY A 9 10.70 -13.52 -7.31
N ALA A 10 11.16 -13.32 -6.08
CA ALA A 10 10.34 -12.84 -4.98
C ALA A 10 9.71 -11.48 -5.27
N TYR A 11 10.46 -10.58 -5.91
CA TYR A 11 9.95 -9.29 -6.35
C TYR A 11 8.79 -9.48 -7.32
N ILE A 12 8.89 -10.32 -8.36
CA ILE A 12 7.81 -10.59 -9.31
C ILE A 12 6.61 -11.25 -8.58
N LEU A 13 6.88 -12.26 -7.76
CA LEU A 13 5.89 -13.09 -7.08
C LEU A 13 5.15 -12.40 -5.93
N THR A 14 5.59 -11.22 -5.49
CA THR A 14 4.85 -10.40 -4.52
C THR A 14 3.48 -9.97 -5.07
N PHE A 15 3.28 -10.04 -6.40
CA PHE A 15 2.00 -9.82 -7.09
C PHE A 15 1.29 -8.52 -6.66
N TYR A 16 2.05 -7.44 -6.47
CA TYR A 16 1.55 -6.11 -6.13
C TYR A 16 2.06 -5.05 -7.11
N PRO A 17 1.52 -5.04 -8.36
CA PRO A 17 1.99 -4.17 -9.44
C PRO A 17 2.04 -2.69 -9.04
N SER A 18 1.11 -2.27 -8.17
CA SER A 18 1.00 -0.89 -7.71
C SER A 18 2.32 -0.32 -7.18
N TRP A 19 3.16 -1.12 -6.51
CA TRP A 19 4.50 -0.72 -6.04
C TRP A 19 5.62 -1.26 -6.93
N GLN A 20 5.42 -2.43 -7.55
CA GLN A 20 6.43 -3.04 -8.40
C GLN A 20 6.72 -2.20 -9.64
N VAL A 21 5.70 -1.72 -10.37
CA VAL A 21 5.97 -0.97 -11.61
C VAL A 21 6.79 0.30 -11.33
N PRO A 22 6.43 1.18 -10.37
CA PRO A 22 7.14 2.43 -10.13
C PRO A 22 8.57 2.20 -9.59
N LEU A 23 8.76 1.23 -8.69
CA LEU A 23 10.11 0.86 -8.23
C LEU A 23 10.93 0.20 -9.35
N GLY A 24 10.28 -0.48 -10.30
CA GLY A 24 10.88 -1.00 -11.51
C GLY A 24 11.58 0.08 -12.33
N TYR A 25 11.04 1.30 -12.41
CA TYR A 25 11.71 2.44 -13.06
C TYR A 25 13.00 2.81 -12.34
N ALA A 26 13.00 2.83 -11.00
CA ALA A 26 14.19 3.13 -10.20
C ALA A 26 15.28 2.06 -10.42
N PHE A 27 14.90 0.77 -10.35
CA PHE A 27 15.83 -0.34 -10.56
C PHE A 27 16.36 -0.36 -12.00
N LEU A 28 15.50 -0.14 -12.99
CA LEU A 28 15.91 -0.06 -14.39
C LEU A 28 16.90 1.09 -14.61
N ALA A 29 16.64 2.28 -14.04
CA ALA A 29 17.54 3.42 -14.13
C ALA A 29 18.93 3.10 -13.53
N LEU A 30 18.97 2.42 -12.38
CA LEU A 30 20.22 1.98 -11.75
C LEU A 30 20.95 0.93 -12.60
N ILE A 31 20.25 -0.09 -13.10
CA ILE A 31 20.82 -1.14 -13.96
C ILE A 31 21.42 -0.53 -15.23
N VAL A 32 20.67 0.35 -15.91
CA VAL A 32 21.16 1.04 -17.11
C VAL A 32 22.36 1.92 -16.78
N GLY A 33 22.34 2.63 -15.65
CA GLY A 33 23.47 3.41 -15.15
C GLY A 33 24.74 2.57 -14.99
N VAL A 34 24.64 1.42 -14.29
CA VAL A 34 25.75 0.46 -14.12
C VAL A 34 26.25 -0.02 -15.48
N ILE A 35 25.36 -0.45 -16.38
CA ILE A 35 25.74 -0.92 -17.72
C ILE A 35 26.50 0.17 -18.48
N ILE A 36 26.04 1.42 -18.47
CA ILE A 36 26.70 2.51 -19.22
C ILE A 36 28.10 2.79 -18.68
N VAL A 37 28.27 2.76 -17.35
CA VAL A 37 29.55 3.03 -16.67
C VAL A 37 30.52 1.87 -16.90
N ASP A 38 30.08 0.65 -16.63
CA ASP A 38 30.97 -0.52 -16.52
C ASP A 38 31.10 -1.34 -17.82
N ARG A 39 30.31 -1.04 -18.87
CA ARG A 39 30.34 -1.80 -20.15
C ARG A 39 31.73 -1.96 -20.76
N LYS A 40 32.65 -1.01 -20.54
CA LYS A 40 34.02 -1.08 -21.09
C LYS A 40 34.94 -1.99 -20.28
N GLU A 41 34.63 -2.19 -19.00
CA GLU A 41 35.39 -3.04 -18.08
C GLU A 41 34.78 -4.45 -17.98
N CYS A 42 33.55 -4.63 -18.47
CA CYS A 42 32.87 -5.91 -18.50
C CYS A 42 33.49 -6.87 -19.55
N ILE A 43 34.28 -7.84 -19.07
CA ILE A 43 34.83 -8.91 -19.90
C ILE A 43 33.88 -10.12 -19.84
N PHE A 44 33.13 -10.34 -20.93
CA PHE A 44 32.23 -11.48 -21.05
C PHE A 44 32.98 -12.76 -21.47
N VAL A 45 33.18 -13.66 -20.52
CA VAL A 45 33.78 -14.98 -20.72
C VAL A 45 32.67 -15.98 -21.03
N TRP A 46 32.44 -16.22 -22.32
CA TRP A 46 31.33 -17.03 -22.85
C TRP A 46 30.99 -18.28 -22.05
N LYS A 47 31.96 -19.17 -21.79
CA LYS A 47 31.69 -20.45 -21.10
C LYS A 47 31.18 -20.25 -19.65
N ARG A 48 31.74 -19.29 -18.94
CA ARG A 48 31.43 -19.02 -17.53
C ARG A 48 30.16 -18.18 -17.39
N ASP A 49 30.11 -17.07 -18.11
CA ASP A 49 29.05 -16.08 -17.95
C ASP A 49 27.73 -16.57 -18.56
N PHE A 50 27.80 -17.34 -19.66
CA PHE A 50 26.63 -18.05 -20.18
C PHE A 50 26.11 -19.11 -19.19
N ALA A 51 27.00 -19.88 -18.55
CA ALA A 51 26.58 -20.87 -17.55
C ALA A 51 25.88 -20.19 -16.35
N PHE A 52 26.39 -19.04 -15.89
CA PHE A 52 25.75 -18.27 -14.82
C PHE A 52 24.42 -17.65 -15.24
N LEU A 53 24.32 -17.12 -16.46
CA LEU A 53 23.09 -16.59 -17.02
C LEU A 53 22.03 -17.70 -17.16
N LEU A 54 22.42 -18.85 -17.70
CA LEU A 54 21.56 -20.02 -17.84
C LEU A 54 21.08 -20.50 -16.48
N LEU A 55 21.97 -20.62 -15.49
CA LEU A 55 21.59 -21.00 -14.12
C LEU A 55 20.58 -20.01 -13.53
N PHE A 56 20.77 -18.71 -13.73
CA PHE A 56 19.82 -17.70 -13.29
C PHE A 56 18.45 -17.86 -13.96
N ILE A 57 18.41 -18.04 -15.28
CA ILE A 57 17.17 -18.24 -16.03
C ILE A 57 16.45 -19.50 -15.56
N VAL A 58 17.17 -20.62 -15.38
CA VAL A 58 16.60 -21.90 -14.93
C VAL A 58 16.03 -21.77 -13.52
N LEU A 59 16.76 -21.14 -12.59
CA LEU A 59 16.27 -20.94 -11.22
C LEU A 59 15.04 -20.03 -11.18
N LEU A 60 15.05 -18.94 -11.94
CA LEU A 60 13.93 -18.00 -12.02
C LEU A 60 12.71 -18.66 -12.68
N ALA A 61 12.87 -19.24 -13.86
CA ALA A 61 11.79 -19.87 -14.61
C ALA A 61 11.23 -21.09 -13.86
N GLY A 62 12.09 -21.92 -13.26
CA GLY A 62 11.67 -23.05 -12.43
C GLY A 62 10.88 -22.61 -11.21
N GLY A 63 11.34 -21.57 -10.50
CA GLY A 63 10.61 -20.99 -9.36
C GLY A 63 9.25 -20.42 -9.77
N MET A 64 9.20 -19.67 -10.88
CA MET A 64 7.96 -19.12 -11.44
C MET A 64 7.00 -20.23 -11.85
N ALA A 65 7.47 -21.26 -12.56
CA ALA A 65 6.67 -22.39 -13.01
C ALA A 65 6.08 -23.17 -11.82
N TYR A 66 6.87 -23.40 -10.78
CA TYR A 66 6.40 -24.05 -9.56
C TYR A 66 5.27 -23.26 -8.90
N VAL A 67 5.44 -21.95 -8.69
CA VAL A 67 4.41 -21.12 -8.05
C VAL A 67 3.16 -21.05 -8.91
N LEU A 68 3.30 -20.77 -10.21
CA LEU A 68 2.16 -20.73 -11.12
C LEU A 68 1.44 -22.08 -11.17
N SER A 69 2.14 -23.21 -11.12
CA SER A 69 1.49 -24.54 -11.08
C SER A 69 0.57 -24.75 -9.88
N LYS A 70 0.78 -24.01 -8.78
CA LYS A 70 -0.01 -24.10 -7.54
C LYS A 70 -1.08 -23.02 -7.42
N SER A 71 -0.95 -21.91 -8.14
CA SER A 71 -1.81 -20.73 -7.96
C SER A 71 -2.46 -20.21 -9.26
N LEU A 72 -2.27 -20.90 -10.39
CA LEU A 72 -2.73 -20.41 -11.70
C LEU A 72 -4.22 -20.08 -11.72
N ASP A 73 -5.06 -20.90 -11.10
CA ASP A 73 -6.51 -20.68 -11.10
C ASP A 73 -6.88 -19.44 -10.29
N THR A 74 -6.27 -19.26 -9.10
CA THR A 74 -6.42 -18.02 -8.31
C THR A 74 -5.94 -16.80 -9.10
N VAL A 75 -4.79 -16.90 -9.77
CA VAL A 75 -4.25 -15.79 -10.60
C VAL A 75 -5.22 -15.43 -11.72
N LYS A 76 -5.78 -16.42 -12.42
CA LYS A 76 -6.79 -16.19 -13.46
C LYS A 76 -8.03 -15.51 -12.90
N ILE A 77 -8.56 -15.97 -11.76
CA ILE A 77 -9.74 -15.35 -11.14
C ILE A 77 -9.44 -13.88 -10.81
N VAL A 78 -8.35 -13.62 -10.08
CA VAL A 78 -7.98 -12.25 -9.67
C VAL A 78 -7.77 -11.33 -10.87
N LEU A 79 -7.10 -11.78 -11.94
CA LEU A 79 -6.88 -10.96 -13.14
C LEU A 79 -8.18 -10.64 -13.90
N ASN A 80 -9.24 -11.44 -13.75
CA ASN A 80 -10.54 -11.22 -14.37
C ASN A 80 -11.57 -10.57 -13.41
N THR A 81 -11.15 -10.12 -12.23
CA THR A 81 -12.01 -9.34 -11.34
C THR A 81 -12.20 -7.92 -11.83
N ALA A 82 -13.33 -7.29 -11.51
CA ALA A 82 -13.53 -5.85 -11.69
C ALA A 82 -12.49 -5.04 -10.90
N TYR A 83 -12.13 -5.51 -9.70
CA TYR A 83 -11.03 -4.95 -8.90
C TYR A 83 -10.24 -6.03 -8.12
N PRO A 84 -8.89 -6.01 -8.16
CA PRO A 84 -8.04 -5.06 -8.86
C PRO A 84 -7.74 -5.44 -10.33
N GLY A 85 -8.29 -6.54 -10.85
CA GLY A 85 -7.92 -7.11 -12.16
C GLY A 85 -8.08 -6.15 -13.34
N ALA A 86 -9.31 -5.72 -13.61
CA ALA A 86 -9.66 -4.82 -14.72
C ALA A 86 -9.34 -3.33 -14.44
N ARG A 87 -8.84 -3.01 -13.25
CA ARG A 87 -8.57 -1.62 -12.82
C ARG A 87 -7.51 -0.96 -13.71
N ILE A 88 -7.80 0.25 -14.17
CA ILE A 88 -6.86 1.09 -14.93
C ILE A 88 -6.63 2.41 -14.19
N ALA A 89 -5.36 2.73 -13.91
CA ALA A 89 -4.95 4.00 -13.32
C ALA A 89 -4.38 4.98 -14.37
N THR A 90 -4.81 6.24 -14.31
CA THR A 90 -4.31 7.30 -15.19
C THR A 90 -3.42 8.32 -14.49
N GLY A 91 -3.16 8.14 -13.20
CA GLY A 91 -2.33 9.04 -12.40
C GLY A 91 -3.01 10.39 -12.09
N GLY A 92 -2.19 11.36 -11.69
CA GLY A 92 -2.60 12.74 -11.39
C GLY A 92 -3.04 13.00 -9.94
N GLY A 93 -2.99 14.27 -9.54
CA GLY A 93 -3.55 14.75 -8.27
C GLY A 93 -2.69 14.58 -7.02
N PHE A 94 -1.41 14.20 -7.15
CA PHE A 94 -0.51 13.96 -6.01
C PHE A 94 0.70 14.90 -5.95
N PHE A 95 0.64 16.06 -6.60
CA PHE A 95 1.73 17.04 -6.57
C PHE A 95 2.04 17.55 -5.15
N ASP A 96 1.00 17.90 -4.39
CA ASP A 96 1.16 18.48 -3.06
C ASP A 96 1.91 17.54 -2.09
N ARG A 97 1.83 16.23 -2.35
CA ARG A 97 2.49 15.19 -1.56
C ARG A 97 4.02 15.30 -1.54
N LEU A 98 4.63 16.03 -2.47
CA LEU A 98 6.06 16.42 -2.49
C LEU A 98 6.48 17.18 -1.23
N PHE A 99 5.54 17.79 -0.52
CA PHE A 99 5.82 18.61 0.65
C PHE A 99 5.34 17.97 1.95
N ASN A 100 4.90 16.70 1.93
CA ASN A 100 4.37 16.01 3.13
C ASN A 100 5.45 15.48 4.07
N TYR A 101 6.67 15.30 3.58
CA TYR A 101 7.75 14.68 4.34
C TYR A 101 8.08 15.31 5.71
N PRO A 102 7.89 16.62 5.95
CA PRO A 102 8.10 17.19 7.28
C PRO A 102 7.11 16.68 8.32
N ALA A 103 5.85 16.47 7.93
CA ALA A 103 4.82 15.98 8.83
C ALA A 103 5.05 14.51 9.20
N THR A 104 5.64 13.71 8.30
CA THR A 104 5.90 12.28 8.53
C THR A 104 6.76 12.03 9.77
N LEU A 105 7.65 12.96 10.14
CA LEU A 105 8.45 12.87 11.37
C LEU A 105 7.60 12.88 12.64
N LEU A 106 6.40 13.46 12.59
CA LEU A 106 5.51 13.64 13.74
C LEU A 106 4.44 12.55 13.87
N PHE A 107 4.21 11.75 12.82
CA PHE A 107 3.16 10.72 12.82
C PHE A 107 3.26 9.70 13.97
N PRO A 108 4.46 9.28 14.42
CA PRO A 108 4.58 8.40 15.59
C PRO A 108 4.24 9.08 16.93
N ILE A 109 4.30 10.41 16.99
CA ILE A 109 4.11 11.19 18.23
C ILE A 109 2.61 11.46 18.47
N SER A 110 1.88 11.80 17.41
CA SER A 110 0.45 12.11 17.51
C SER A 110 -0.25 11.79 16.19
N GLN A 111 -1.44 11.22 16.30
CA GLN A 111 -2.37 10.99 15.19
C GLN A 111 -3.61 11.89 15.28
N THR A 112 -3.68 12.76 16.29
CA THR A 112 -4.80 13.68 16.51
C THR A 112 -4.91 14.65 15.33
N ASN A 113 -6.08 14.72 14.70
CA ASN A 113 -6.37 15.54 13.52
C ASN A 113 -5.54 15.18 12.27
N LEU A 114 -4.91 14.01 12.22
CA LEU A 114 -4.25 13.55 11.00
C LEU A 114 -5.33 13.07 10.01
N PRO A 115 -5.37 13.57 8.76
CA PRO A 115 -6.35 13.13 7.78
C PRO A 115 -6.02 11.71 7.30
N GLY A 116 -6.85 10.75 7.70
CA GLY A 116 -6.73 9.36 7.30
C GLY A 116 -5.60 8.61 8.01
N ASN A 117 -5.22 7.46 7.43
CA ASN A 117 -4.21 6.57 8.00
C ASN A 117 -2.80 7.15 7.84
N SER A 118 -1.99 7.13 8.89
CA SER A 118 -0.59 7.57 8.89
C SER A 118 0.27 6.80 7.87
N CYS A 119 0.03 5.51 7.68
CA CYS A 119 0.70 4.70 6.65
C CYS A 119 0.36 5.18 5.22
N GLU A 120 -0.86 5.67 5.00
CA GLU A 120 -1.29 6.19 3.71
C GLU A 120 -0.76 7.59 3.42
N GLN A 121 -0.45 8.37 4.46
CA GLN A 121 0.11 9.73 4.34
C GLN A 121 1.65 9.75 4.31
N ALA A 122 2.31 8.69 4.81
CA ALA A 122 3.76 8.64 4.91
C ALA A 122 4.44 8.77 3.54
N VAL A 123 5.56 9.48 3.53
CA VAL A 123 6.45 9.64 2.37
C VAL A 123 7.91 9.60 2.82
N PHE A 124 8.83 9.40 1.89
CA PHE A 124 10.25 9.49 2.18
C PHE A 124 10.64 10.92 2.59
N TYR A 125 11.53 11.04 3.57
CA TYR A 125 12.18 12.30 3.92
C TYR A 125 13.32 12.58 2.92
N ASP A 126 12.93 13.04 1.74
CA ASP A 126 13.78 13.05 0.55
C ASP A 126 14.42 14.42 0.21
N PHE A 127 14.08 15.45 1.00
CA PHE A 127 14.53 16.82 0.78
C PHE A 127 14.21 17.33 -0.64
N PHE A 128 13.06 16.94 -1.20
CA PHE A 128 12.57 17.57 -2.43
C PHE A 128 12.51 19.11 -2.27
N PRO A 129 12.94 19.90 -3.27
CA PRO A 129 13.39 19.54 -4.63
C PRO A 129 14.91 19.39 -4.82
N MET A 130 15.70 19.29 -3.73
CA MET A 130 17.15 19.47 -3.80
C MET A 130 17.88 18.42 -4.66
N GLY A 131 17.45 17.16 -4.61
CA GLY A 131 18.05 16.09 -5.44
C GLY A 131 17.99 16.42 -6.93
N ILE A 132 16.84 16.92 -7.41
CA ILE A 132 16.65 17.33 -8.81
C ILE A 132 17.50 18.56 -9.13
N PHE A 133 17.46 19.61 -8.30
CA PHE A 133 18.19 20.85 -8.59
C PHE A 133 19.71 20.65 -8.63
N LEU A 134 20.28 19.90 -7.69
CA LEU A 134 21.71 19.61 -7.71
C LEU A 134 22.09 18.74 -8.91
N SER A 135 21.27 17.75 -9.25
CA SER A 135 21.52 16.91 -10.42
C SER A 135 21.54 17.73 -11.71
N LEU A 136 20.54 18.61 -11.90
CA LEU A 136 20.49 19.51 -13.06
C LEU A 136 21.67 20.49 -13.10
N TRP A 137 22.07 21.02 -11.95
CA TRP A 137 23.25 21.88 -11.86
C TRP A 137 24.52 21.16 -12.35
N ILE A 138 24.75 19.94 -11.86
CA ILE A 138 25.91 19.12 -12.24
C ILE A 138 25.89 18.80 -13.73
N LEU A 139 24.75 18.35 -14.26
CA LEU A 139 24.62 17.97 -15.68
C LEU A 139 24.75 19.18 -16.63
N LEU A 140 24.16 20.33 -16.27
CA LEU A 140 24.01 21.47 -17.19
C LEU A 140 25.08 22.55 -17.00
N LYS A 141 25.42 22.88 -15.74
CA LYS A 141 26.39 23.93 -15.42
C LYS A 141 27.80 23.38 -15.28
N GLU A 142 27.99 22.30 -14.55
CA GLU A 142 29.30 21.65 -14.41
C GLU A 142 29.61 20.73 -15.60
N LYS A 143 28.61 20.44 -16.44
CA LYS A 143 28.71 19.61 -17.66
C LYS A 143 29.23 18.19 -17.40
N ASN A 144 29.11 17.70 -16.17
CA ASN A 144 29.46 16.33 -15.82
C ASN A 144 28.31 15.39 -16.22
N ARG A 145 28.48 14.66 -17.33
CA ARG A 145 27.45 13.75 -17.88
C ARG A 145 27.42 12.41 -17.16
N ASP A 146 27.11 12.43 -15.86
CA ASP A 146 27.03 11.23 -15.04
C ASP A 146 25.84 10.33 -15.48
N PRO A 147 26.08 9.06 -15.88
CA PRO A 147 25.01 8.19 -16.35
C PRO A 147 23.93 7.91 -15.31
N PHE A 148 24.30 7.76 -14.03
CA PHE A 148 23.32 7.52 -12.96
C PHE A 148 22.38 8.71 -12.79
N LEU A 149 22.92 9.94 -12.73
CA LEU A 149 22.09 11.15 -12.64
C LEU A 149 21.15 11.26 -13.84
N ILE A 150 21.61 10.98 -15.06
CA ILE A 150 20.79 11.06 -16.28
C ILE A 150 19.64 10.04 -16.23
N CYS A 151 19.94 8.77 -15.96
CA CYS A 151 18.94 7.70 -15.92
C CYS A 151 17.92 7.90 -14.80
N LEU A 152 18.38 8.28 -13.60
CA LEU A 152 17.50 8.54 -12.46
C LEU A 152 16.64 9.79 -12.69
N LEU A 153 17.17 10.87 -13.28
CA LEU A 153 16.36 12.04 -13.64
C LEU A 153 15.30 11.71 -14.69
N ALA A 154 15.62 10.88 -15.69
CA ALA A 154 14.64 10.45 -16.67
C ALA A 154 13.48 9.70 -16.02
N ALA A 155 13.78 8.74 -15.12
CA ALA A 155 12.77 8.04 -14.34
C ALA A 155 11.97 9.00 -13.42
N GLN A 156 12.66 9.93 -12.74
CA GLN A 156 12.05 10.94 -11.89
C GLN A 156 11.04 11.79 -12.65
N VAL A 157 11.39 12.27 -13.85
CA VAL A 157 10.51 13.10 -14.68
C VAL A 157 9.26 12.34 -15.09
N VAL A 158 9.40 11.09 -15.56
CA VAL A 158 8.25 10.27 -15.97
C VAL A 158 7.30 10.02 -14.79
N LEU A 159 7.83 9.58 -13.65
CA LEU A 159 7.01 9.27 -12.48
C LEU A 159 6.40 10.52 -11.84
N LEU A 160 7.13 11.63 -11.79
CA LEU A 160 6.62 12.90 -11.26
C LEU A 160 5.52 13.47 -12.16
N ALA A 161 5.69 13.39 -13.48
CA ALA A 161 4.66 13.78 -14.43
C ALA A 161 3.40 12.91 -14.27
N TYR A 162 3.55 11.59 -14.12
CA TYR A 162 2.44 10.68 -13.87
C TYR A 162 1.72 10.94 -12.53
N CYS A 163 2.47 11.28 -11.47
CA CYS A 163 1.85 11.58 -10.17
C CYS A 163 1.17 12.96 -10.15
N THR A 164 1.61 13.88 -11.00
CA THR A 164 1.10 15.26 -11.05
C THR A 164 -0.08 15.40 -12.00
N PHE A 165 0.05 14.87 -13.21
CA PHE A 165 -0.92 15.03 -14.30
C PHE A 165 -1.66 13.73 -14.60
N GLN A 166 -2.91 13.85 -15.02
CA GLN A 166 -3.65 12.72 -15.55
C GLN A 166 -3.17 12.39 -16.96
N PHE A 167 -2.68 11.17 -17.16
CA PHE A 167 -2.21 10.69 -18.46
C PHE A 167 -3.37 10.09 -19.27
N PRO A 168 -3.31 10.14 -20.61
CA PRO A 168 -4.18 9.31 -21.44
C PRO A 168 -3.99 7.83 -21.10
N GLU A 169 -5.07 7.06 -21.08
CA GLU A 169 -5.04 5.63 -20.75
C GLU A 169 -4.02 4.84 -21.58
N ALA A 170 -3.95 5.12 -22.89
CA ALA A 170 -3.00 4.47 -23.79
C ALA A 170 -1.55 4.70 -23.34
N LEU A 171 -1.21 5.92 -22.91
CA LEU A 171 0.12 6.24 -22.40
C LEU A 171 0.40 5.52 -21.08
N SER A 172 -0.57 5.50 -20.16
CA SER A 172 -0.44 4.76 -18.90
C SER A 172 -0.23 3.25 -19.12
N LYS A 173 -0.91 2.65 -20.10
CA LYS A 173 -0.74 1.23 -20.47
C LYS A 173 0.65 0.98 -21.07
N ILE A 174 1.11 1.81 -21.99
CA ILE A 174 2.46 1.70 -22.61
C ILE A 174 3.55 1.78 -21.55
N LEU A 175 3.40 2.69 -20.59
CA LEU A 175 4.33 2.88 -19.48
C LEU A 175 4.17 1.84 -18.35
N LEU A 176 3.19 0.93 -18.47
CA LEU A 176 2.75 0.00 -17.43
C LEU A 176 2.23 0.67 -16.14
N LEU A 177 2.19 2.01 -16.10
CA LEU A 177 1.70 2.78 -14.95
C LEU A 177 0.19 2.65 -14.76
N SER A 178 -0.54 2.11 -15.75
CA SER A 178 -1.94 1.73 -15.59
C SER A 178 -2.19 0.76 -14.43
N TYR A 179 -1.17 0.00 -14.03
CA TYR A 179 -1.25 -0.91 -12.89
C TYR A 179 -1.01 -0.24 -11.53
N SER A 180 -0.62 1.04 -11.50
CA SER A 180 -0.21 1.75 -10.29
C SER A 180 -0.98 3.05 -10.07
N GLN A 181 -1.71 3.11 -8.97
CA GLN A 181 -2.30 4.37 -8.50
C GLN A 181 -1.19 5.40 -8.20
N ALA A 182 -1.42 6.68 -8.51
CA ALA A 182 -0.44 7.74 -8.31
C ALA A 182 0.02 7.84 -6.84
N ALA A 183 -0.88 7.68 -5.86
CA ALA A 183 -0.55 7.62 -4.44
C ALA A 183 0.58 6.63 -4.12
N ARG A 184 0.58 5.48 -4.81
CA ARG A 184 1.54 4.39 -4.63
C ARG A 184 2.81 4.62 -5.43
N ALA A 185 2.68 5.09 -6.67
CA ALA A 185 3.83 5.45 -7.51
C ALA A 185 4.68 6.57 -6.91
N PHE A 186 4.06 7.46 -6.13
CA PHE A 186 4.73 8.56 -5.45
C PHE A 186 5.89 8.12 -4.54
N LEU A 187 5.81 6.93 -3.91
CA LEU A 187 6.91 6.44 -3.07
C LEU A 187 8.20 6.23 -3.86
N ALA A 188 8.10 5.82 -5.13
CA ALA A 188 9.28 5.69 -6.00
C ALA A 188 9.88 7.06 -6.36
N VAL A 189 9.06 8.11 -6.49
CA VAL A 189 9.52 9.49 -6.69
C VAL A 189 10.41 9.95 -5.54
N GLY A 190 9.99 9.70 -4.30
CA GLY A 190 10.79 10.05 -3.12
C GLY A 190 12.07 9.23 -3.02
N PHE A 191 12.00 7.94 -3.32
CA PHE A 191 13.18 7.07 -3.33
C PHE A 191 14.21 7.49 -4.37
N ILE A 192 13.79 7.76 -5.62
CA ILE A 192 14.69 8.23 -6.68
C ILE A 192 15.28 9.60 -6.33
N ASN A 193 14.51 10.51 -5.73
CA ASN A 193 15.01 11.81 -5.30
C ASN A 193 16.12 11.68 -4.24
N ILE A 194 16.01 10.74 -3.30
CA ILE A 194 17.11 10.41 -2.35
C ILE A 194 18.36 9.94 -3.10
N LEU A 195 18.21 9.05 -4.09
CA LEU A 195 19.35 8.55 -4.87
C LEU A 195 20.04 9.67 -5.67
N LEU A 196 19.24 10.53 -6.31
CA LEU A 196 19.73 11.74 -6.99
C LEU A 196 20.48 12.66 -6.04
N LEU A 197 19.93 12.88 -4.84
CA LEU A 197 20.55 13.72 -3.82
C LEU A 197 21.91 13.16 -3.38
N ILE A 198 21.97 11.87 -3.02
CA ILE A 198 23.22 11.22 -2.58
C ILE A 198 24.28 11.27 -3.69
N ARG A 199 23.92 10.92 -4.93
CA ARG A 199 24.84 10.96 -6.07
C ARG A 199 25.29 12.38 -6.39
N SER A 200 24.41 13.37 -6.24
CA SER A 200 24.76 14.77 -6.46
C SER A 200 25.72 15.29 -5.40
N MET A 201 25.54 14.94 -4.13
CA MET A 201 26.42 15.38 -3.04
C MET A 201 27.88 14.90 -3.23
N THR A 202 28.07 13.74 -3.87
CA THR A 202 29.42 13.23 -4.17
C THR A 202 30.05 13.90 -5.39
N LEU A 203 29.24 14.21 -6.41
CA LEU A 203 29.74 14.74 -7.69
C LEU A 203 29.84 16.26 -7.77
N LEU A 204 29.05 17.01 -6.99
CA LEU A 204 29.01 18.47 -7.06
C LEU A 204 30.42 19.05 -6.87
N GLN A 205 30.85 19.96 -7.72
CA GLN A 205 32.15 20.63 -7.59
C GLN A 205 32.02 22.05 -7.06
N ALA A 206 30.90 22.72 -7.34
CA ALA A 206 30.63 24.07 -6.90
C ALA A 206 30.70 24.19 -5.36
N ARG A 207 31.35 25.26 -4.90
CA ARG A 207 31.38 25.65 -3.48
C ARG A 207 30.40 26.79 -3.26
N ILE A 208 29.32 26.50 -2.55
CA ILE A 208 28.30 27.49 -2.21
C ILE A 208 28.74 28.21 -0.94
N SER A 209 28.72 29.54 -0.91
CA SER A 209 29.11 30.30 0.27
C SER A 209 28.19 29.99 1.46
N PRO A 210 28.68 30.05 2.72
CA PRO A 210 27.85 29.75 3.89
C PRO A 210 26.59 30.62 3.97
N TRP A 211 26.72 31.92 3.67
CA TRP A 211 25.62 32.87 3.72
C TRP A 211 24.58 32.62 2.63
N ILE A 212 25.00 32.29 1.41
CA ILE A 212 24.08 31.94 0.32
C ILE A 212 23.38 30.62 0.64
N ALA A 213 24.13 29.62 1.13
CA ALA A 213 23.54 28.34 1.54
C ALA A 213 22.51 28.52 2.65
N ALA A 214 22.80 29.35 3.65
CA ALA A 214 21.86 29.66 4.73
C ALA A 214 20.60 30.38 4.22
N ALA A 215 20.76 31.38 3.35
CA ALA A 215 19.63 32.10 2.76
C ALA A 215 18.70 31.15 1.95
N ILE A 216 19.29 30.30 1.09
CA ILE A 216 18.54 29.31 0.31
C ILE A 216 17.86 28.29 1.24
N ALA A 217 18.57 27.79 2.24
CA ALA A 217 18.07 26.79 3.16
C ALA A 217 16.90 27.30 4.00
N VAL A 218 16.98 28.53 4.52
CA VAL A 218 15.88 29.18 5.25
C VAL A 218 14.68 29.41 4.34
N LEU A 219 14.90 29.93 3.13
CA LEU A 219 13.82 30.15 2.16
C LEU A 219 13.10 28.84 1.82
N LEU A 220 13.84 27.78 1.48
CA LEU A 220 13.26 26.48 1.16
C LEU A 220 12.57 25.85 2.38
N GLY A 221 13.16 25.95 3.57
CA GLY A 221 12.53 25.46 4.81
C GLY A 221 11.19 26.13 5.08
N ILE A 222 11.09 27.45 4.89
CA ILE A 222 9.84 28.21 5.01
C ILE A 222 8.83 27.77 3.96
N LEU A 223 9.22 27.71 2.68
CA LEU A 223 8.31 27.35 1.59
C LEU A 223 7.75 25.94 1.75
N VAL A 224 8.61 24.96 2.07
CA VAL A 224 8.18 23.59 2.33
C VAL A 224 7.33 23.51 3.59
N GLY A 225 7.71 24.21 4.66
CA GLY A 225 6.93 24.25 5.90
C GLY A 225 5.51 24.78 5.67
N ILE A 226 5.37 25.87 4.91
CA ILE A 226 4.06 26.43 4.54
C ILE A 226 3.26 25.46 3.68
N ALA A 227 3.89 24.84 2.66
CA ALA A 227 3.23 23.85 1.81
C ALA A 227 2.74 22.64 2.62
N CYS A 228 3.58 22.11 3.51
CA CYS A 228 3.25 21.02 4.42
C CYS A 228 2.06 21.38 5.33
N MET A 229 2.07 22.59 5.92
CA MET A 229 0.97 23.07 6.76
C MET A 229 -0.33 23.22 5.98
N ARG A 230 -0.28 23.61 4.70
CA ARG A 230 -1.47 23.65 3.83
C ARG A 230 -2.05 22.28 3.54
N ASN A 231 -1.19 21.25 3.44
CA ASN A 231 -1.63 19.87 3.23
C ASN A 231 -2.19 19.24 4.52
N PHE A 232 -1.80 19.75 5.68
CA PHE A 232 -2.14 19.23 7.00
C PHE A 232 -2.62 20.33 7.97
N PRO A 233 -3.65 21.12 7.62
CA PRO A 233 -3.99 22.35 8.34
C PRO A 233 -4.48 22.10 9.78
N GLU A 234 -5.18 21.00 10.01
CA GLU A 234 -5.71 20.65 11.34
C GLU A 234 -4.71 19.89 12.22
N TYR A 235 -3.72 19.26 11.59
CA TYR A 235 -2.69 18.46 12.26
C TYR A 235 -1.48 19.30 12.69
N LEU A 236 -1.04 20.22 11.82
CA LEU A 236 0.13 21.06 12.02
C LEU A 236 -0.26 22.44 12.55
N SER A 237 0.02 22.67 13.84
CA SER A 237 -0.01 24.02 14.40
C SER A 237 1.16 24.87 13.86
N ILE A 238 1.09 26.19 14.05
CA ILE A 238 2.18 27.12 13.70
C ILE A 238 3.49 26.69 14.38
N VAL A 239 3.45 26.30 15.65
CA VAL A 239 4.63 25.87 16.41
C VAL A 239 5.24 24.60 15.81
N LYS A 240 4.43 23.58 15.51
CA LYS A 240 4.89 22.34 14.86
C LYS A 240 5.51 22.65 13.48
N THR A 241 4.87 23.54 12.72
CA THR A 241 5.33 23.96 11.39
C THR A 241 6.67 24.68 11.44
N VAL A 242 6.85 25.63 12.37
CA VAL A 242 8.12 26.32 12.56
C VAL A 242 9.22 25.33 12.96
N GLY A 243 8.93 24.43 13.91
CA GLY A 243 9.88 23.38 14.30
C GLY A 243 10.29 22.49 13.12
N ALA A 244 9.32 22.01 12.33
CA ALA A 244 9.59 21.21 11.14
C ALA A 244 10.40 21.98 10.09
N ALA A 245 10.04 23.25 9.81
CA ALA A 245 10.75 24.11 8.86
C ALA A 245 12.21 24.34 9.26
N LEU A 246 12.51 24.48 10.57
CA LEU A 246 13.88 24.61 11.06
C LEU A 246 14.70 23.33 10.84
N VAL A 247 14.12 22.15 11.07
CA VAL A 247 14.78 20.87 10.80
C VAL A 247 15.10 20.72 9.31
N ILE A 248 14.13 21.04 8.43
CA ILE A 248 14.33 21.00 6.98
C ILE A 248 15.41 22.01 6.55
N ALA A 249 15.36 23.24 7.05
CA ALA A 249 16.34 24.28 6.73
C ALA A 249 17.75 23.85 7.16
N ALA A 250 17.90 23.27 8.36
CA ALA A 250 19.18 22.71 8.80
C ALA A 250 19.67 21.62 7.84
N GLY A 251 18.78 20.72 7.40
CA GLY A 251 19.09 19.69 6.41
C GLY A 251 19.53 20.26 5.06
N PHE A 252 18.79 21.24 4.51
CA PHE A 252 19.17 21.91 3.25
C PHE A 252 20.52 22.61 3.38
N TYR A 253 20.79 23.28 4.49
CA TYR A 253 22.10 23.90 4.73
C TYR A 253 23.23 22.87 4.72
N VAL A 254 23.05 21.76 5.45
CA VAL A 254 24.01 20.64 5.50
C VAL A 254 24.26 20.05 4.11
N ILE A 255 23.22 19.87 3.31
CA ILE A 255 23.30 19.39 1.92
C ILE A 255 24.09 20.37 1.05
N LEU A 256 23.71 21.66 1.03
CA LEU A 256 24.35 22.68 0.19
C LEU A 256 25.82 22.91 0.57
N ARG A 257 26.16 22.71 1.84
CA ARG A 257 27.52 22.77 2.36
C ARG A 257 28.28 21.45 2.26
N ARG A 258 27.61 20.38 1.83
CA ARG A 258 28.14 19.03 1.66
C ARG A 258 28.83 18.50 2.92
N HIS A 259 28.23 18.74 4.08
CA HIS A 259 28.72 18.17 5.34
C HIS A 259 28.27 16.71 5.46
N GLU A 260 28.91 15.80 4.73
CA GLU A 260 28.52 14.39 4.59
C GLU A 260 28.28 13.67 5.93
N LYS A 261 29.17 13.87 6.92
CA LYS A 261 29.01 13.29 8.25
C LYS A 261 27.76 13.81 8.97
N LEU A 262 27.51 15.12 8.91
CA LEU A 262 26.31 15.72 9.50
C LEU A 262 25.05 15.28 8.76
N PHE A 263 25.12 15.12 7.44
CA PHE A 263 24.00 14.60 6.65
C PHE A 263 23.67 13.16 7.04
N LEU A 264 24.68 12.30 7.19
CA LEU A 264 24.50 10.92 7.64
C LEU A 264 23.93 10.87 9.05
N CYS A 265 24.53 11.59 10.01
CA CYS A 265 24.03 11.64 11.40
C CYS A 265 22.60 12.19 11.47
N GLY A 266 22.30 13.25 10.72
CA GLY A 266 20.95 13.83 10.64
C GLY A 266 19.93 12.86 10.05
N SER A 267 20.31 12.14 8.99
CA SER A 267 19.44 11.12 8.36
C SER A 267 19.17 9.96 9.32
N LEU A 268 20.19 9.48 10.04
CA LEU A 268 20.02 8.46 11.06
C LEU A 268 19.12 8.94 12.20
N LEU A 269 19.26 10.20 12.62
CA LEU A 269 18.40 10.79 13.64
C LEU A 269 16.95 10.89 13.17
N ILE A 270 16.69 11.31 11.93
CA ILE A 270 15.33 11.34 11.35
C ILE A 270 14.72 9.94 11.37
N VAL A 271 15.44 8.93 10.89
CA VAL A 271 14.99 7.53 10.90
C VAL A 271 14.72 7.07 12.33
N LEU A 272 15.63 7.34 13.27
CA LEU A 272 15.48 6.98 14.66
C LEU A 272 14.24 7.62 15.28
N VAL A 273 14.05 8.93 15.15
CA VAL A 273 12.90 9.65 15.72
C VAL A 273 11.59 9.16 15.10
N SER A 274 11.57 8.95 13.78
CA SER A 274 10.38 8.44 13.08
C SER A 274 10.07 6.96 13.40
N GLY A 275 11.04 6.20 13.90
CA GLY A 275 10.92 4.74 14.10
C GLY A 275 10.85 4.30 15.56
N VAL A 276 11.59 4.95 16.47
CA VAL A 276 11.76 4.49 17.86
C VAL A 276 10.46 4.54 18.67
N LEU A 277 9.56 5.45 18.32
CA LEU A 277 8.25 5.59 18.94
C LEU A 277 7.21 4.60 18.38
N VAL A 278 7.54 3.91 17.29
CA VAL A 278 6.71 2.84 16.73
C VAL A 278 7.14 1.54 17.39
N ASN A 279 6.24 0.90 18.14
CA ASN A 279 6.54 -0.37 18.80
C ASN A 279 6.86 -1.45 17.74
N PRO A 280 8.13 -1.90 17.63
CA PRO A 280 8.50 -2.87 16.60
C PRO A 280 8.21 -4.32 17.04
N ILE A 281 7.85 -4.53 18.31
CA ILE A 281 7.63 -5.86 18.88
C ILE A 281 6.28 -6.38 18.41
N ARG A 282 6.32 -7.30 17.45
CA ARG A 282 5.15 -8.10 17.08
C ARG A 282 4.95 -9.20 18.11
N GLN A 283 3.79 -9.21 18.76
CA GLN A 283 3.34 -10.37 19.54
C GLN A 283 2.77 -11.40 18.56
N GLY A 284 3.21 -12.66 18.66
CA GLY A 284 2.70 -13.74 17.80
C GLY A 284 1.23 -14.05 18.08
N ALA A 285 0.57 -14.80 17.19
CA ALA A 285 -0.87 -15.12 17.30
C ALA A 285 -1.28 -15.93 18.55
N ALA A 286 -0.34 -16.33 19.41
CA ALA A 286 -0.62 -17.08 20.64
C ALA A 286 -1.55 -16.33 21.61
N PHE A 287 -1.51 -14.99 21.65
CA PHE A 287 -2.44 -14.22 22.49
C PHE A 287 -3.88 -14.31 21.96
N LEU A 288 -4.07 -14.39 20.63
CA LEU A 288 -5.38 -14.55 20.02
C LEU A 288 -6.02 -15.89 20.43
N GLN A 289 -5.21 -16.92 20.64
CA GLN A 289 -5.67 -18.22 21.14
C GLN A 289 -6.24 -18.16 22.56
N GLN A 290 -5.92 -17.10 23.32
CA GLN A 290 -6.39 -16.92 24.69
C GLN A 290 -7.65 -16.06 24.78
N ASP A 291 -7.99 -15.32 23.72
CA ASP A 291 -9.14 -14.43 23.68
C ASP A 291 -10.46 -15.19 23.86
N SER A 292 -11.34 -14.64 24.69
CA SER A 292 -12.61 -15.28 25.06
C SER A 292 -13.55 -15.44 23.87
N LEU A 293 -13.61 -14.46 22.97
CA LEU A 293 -14.50 -14.52 21.81
C LEU A 293 -13.99 -15.56 20.79
N ILE A 294 -12.67 -15.59 20.54
CA ILE A 294 -12.08 -16.57 19.62
C ILE A 294 -12.24 -18.00 20.14
N LYS A 295 -12.09 -18.21 21.46
CA LYS A 295 -12.34 -19.52 22.08
C LYS A 295 -13.80 -19.94 21.93
N GLU A 296 -14.74 -19.03 22.20
CA GLU A 296 -16.16 -19.32 22.10
C GLU A 296 -16.57 -19.71 20.67
N ILE A 297 -16.18 -18.91 19.67
CA ILE A 297 -16.46 -19.21 18.26
C ILE A 297 -15.88 -20.58 17.89
N ARG A 298 -14.68 -20.90 18.36
CA ARG A 298 -14.06 -22.20 18.11
C ARG A 298 -14.85 -23.34 18.76
N THR A 299 -15.31 -23.16 20.00
CA THR A 299 -16.12 -24.16 20.68
C THR A 299 -17.42 -24.41 19.91
N ILE A 300 -18.14 -23.36 19.53
CA ILE A 300 -19.36 -23.46 18.72
C ILE A 300 -19.07 -24.19 17.40
N GLU A 301 -18.04 -23.80 16.66
CA GLU A 301 -17.68 -24.42 15.38
C GLU A 301 -17.23 -25.88 15.53
N GLN A 302 -16.67 -26.28 16.67
CA GLN A 302 -16.28 -27.67 16.95
C GLN A 302 -17.48 -28.54 17.34
N GLU A 303 -18.48 -27.97 18.01
CA GLU A 303 -19.69 -28.67 18.42
C GLU A 303 -20.67 -28.83 17.26
N GLU A 304 -20.90 -27.76 16.50
CA GLU A 304 -21.79 -27.74 15.35
C GLU A 304 -21.19 -26.84 14.23
N PRO A 305 -20.45 -27.43 13.28
CA PRO A 305 -19.81 -26.68 12.21
C PRO A 305 -20.83 -25.93 11.34
N GLY A 306 -20.51 -24.70 10.94
CA GLY A 306 -21.40 -23.88 10.14
C GLY A 306 -20.70 -22.82 9.30
N ILE A 307 -21.48 -22.09 8.50
CA ILE A 307 -20.97 -20.93 7.76
C ILE A 307 -21.36 -19.66 8.51
N TRP A 308 -20.39 -18.79 8.78
CA TRP A 308 -20.55 -17.61 9.60
C TRP A 308 -20.69 -16.35 8.76
N ILE A 309 -21.45 -15.39 9.28
CA ILE A 309 -21.49 -14.00 8.82
C ILE A 309 -21.12 -13.09 10.00
N VAL A 310 -20.38 -12.02 9.72
CA VAL A 310 -20.15 -10.94 10.67
C VAL A 310 -21.03 -9.74 10.30
N GLU A 311 -21.96 -9.38 11.15
CA GLU A 311 -22.92 -8.30 10.94
C GLU A 311 -22.55 -7.08 11.79
N ASN A 312 -22.84 -5.88 11.26
CA ASN A 312 -22.60 -4.60 11.95
C ASN A 312 -21.16 -4.44 12.49
N ALA A 313 -20.18 -4.95 11.74
CA ALA A 313 -18.76 -4.75 12.01
C ALA A 313 -17.96 -4.72 10.71
N GLY A 314 -16.92 -3.88 10.67
CA GLY A 314 -16.04 -3.75 9.51
C GLY A 314 -14.66 -4.37 9.71
N TYR A 315 -13.79 -4.23 8.71
CA TYR A 315 -12.38 -4.61 8.83
C TYR A 315 -11.74 -3.87 10.02
N PRO A 316 -10.95 -4.56 10.88
CA PRO A 316 -10.49 -5.95 10.75
C PRO A 316 -11.40 -7.01 11.42
N LEU A 317 -12.49 -6.60 12.08
CA LEU A 317 -13.34 -7.48 12.91
C LEU A 317 -14.03 -8.58 12.11
N ILE A 318 -14.34 -8.34 10.83
CA ILE A 318 -14.90 -9.35 9.91
C ILE A 318 -14.04 -10.63 9.79
N ASN A 319 -12.76 -10.56 10.14
CA ASN A 319 -11.84 -11.71 10.08
C ASN A 319 -11.82 -12.53 11.37
N ILE A 320 -12.51 -12.12 12.45
CA ILE A 320 -12.45 -12.81 13.75
C ILE A 320 -12.86 -14.28 13.66
N PRO A 321 -13.98 -14.67 13.02
CA PRO A 321 -14.36 -16.08 13.05
C PRO A 321 -13.39 -16.96 12.24
N VAL A 322 -12.84 -16.46 11.12
CA VAL A 322 -11.82 -17.21 10.37
C VAL A 322 -10.53 -17.43 11.18
N LEU A 323 -10.18 -16.51 12.09
CA LEU A 323 -9.07 -16.70 13.04
C LEU A 323 -9.35 -17.80 14.07
N ALA A 324 -10.62 -18.03 14.41
CA ALA A 324 -11.06 -19.11 15.29
C ALA A 324 -11.11 -20.48 14.57
N GLY A 325 -11.09 -20.48 13.24
CA GLY A 325 -11.24 -21.66 12.38
C GLY A 325 -12.62 -21.79 11.73
N ALA A 326 -13.50 -20.81 11.94
CA ALA A 326 -14.87 -20.81 11.43
C ALA A 326 -14.96 -20.25 10.00
N PRO A 327 -15.49 -21.02 9.02
CA PRO A 327 -15.71 -20.53 7.66
C PRO A 327 -16.61 -19.30 7.65
N THR A 328 -16.14 -18.17 7.14
CA THR A 328 -16.87 -16.88 7.21
C THR A 328 -17.10 -16.28 5.83
N ILE A 329 -18.34 -15.94 5.50
CA ILE A 329 -18.75 -15.39 4.20
C ILE A 329 -18.06 -14.07 3.89
N ASN A 330 -18.15 -13.12 4.82
CA ASN A 330 -17.73 -11.74 4.65
C ASN A 330 -16.43 -11.42 5.38
N SER A 331 -15.58 -12.45 5.60
CA SER A 331 -14.17 -12.22 5.89
C SER A 331 -13.48 -11.53 4.70
N THR A 332 -12.20 -11.21 4.80
CA THR A 332 -11.50 -10.57 3.66
C THR A 332 -11.42 -11.55 2.48
N ASN A 333 -12.19 -11.28 1.42
CA ASN A 333 -12.22 -12.08 0.22
C ASN A 333 -11.07 -11.65 -0.71
N VAL A 334 -10.08 -12.52 -0.88
CA VAL A 334 -8.96 -12.27 -1.82
C VAL A 334 -9.43 -12.33 -3.28
N TYR A 335 -10.47 -13.10 -3.54
CA TYR A 335 -11.18 -13.21 -4.80
C TYR A 335 -12.67 -13.47 -4.53
N PRO A 336 -13.57 -13.12 -5.46
CA PRO A 336 -15.00 -13.24 -5.24
C PRO A 336 -15.50 -14.69 -5.35
N ASN A 337 -16.57 -15.00 -4.62
CA ASN A 337 -17.37 -16.19 -4.84
C ASN A 337 -18.59 -15.80 -5.68
N LEU A 338 -18.43 -15.78 -7.00
CA LEU A 338 -19.46 -15.31 -7.93
C LEU A 338 -20.73 -16.17 -7.86
N GLU A 339 -20.59 -17.48 -7.70
CA GLU A 339 -21.74 -18.40 -7.55
C GLU A 339 -22.60 -18.02 -6.35
N ARG A 340 -21.99 -17.73 -5.19
CA ARG A 340 -22.72 -17.27 -4.00
C ARG A 340 -23.45 -15.95 -4.25
N TRP A 341 -22.77 -14.95 -4.81
CA TRP A 341 -23.36 -13.62 -4.99
C TRP A 341 -24.48 -13.62 -6.04
N SER A 342 -24.37 -14.47 -7.07
CA SER A 342 -25.42 -14.63 -8.09
C SER A 342 -26.75 -15.17 -7.54
N GLN A 343 -26.75 -15.80 -6.36
CA GLN A 343 -27.99 -16.22 -5.71
C GLN A 343 -28.79 -15.03 -5.14
N LEU A 344 -28.11 -13.93 -4.82
CA LEU A 344 -28.72 -12.67 -4.38
C LEU A 344 -28.95 -11.70 -5.55
N ASP A 345 -28.20 -11.85 -6.64
CA ASP A 345 -28.32 -11.04 -7.85
C ASP A 345 -28.40 -11.93 -9.11
N PRO A 346 -29.55 -12.58 -9.38
CA PRO A 346 -29.69 -13.52 -10.51
C PRO A 346 -29.52 -12.87 -11.88
N GLU A 347 -29.81 -11.57 -11.99
CA GLU A 347 -29.68 -10.80 -13.23
C GLU A 347 -28.24 -10.27 -13.45
N GLY A 348 -27.35 -10.41 -12.45
CA GLY A 348 -25.95 -9.96 -12.51
C GLY A 348 -25.78 -8.43 -12.55
N SER A 349 -26.81 -7.68 -12.15
CA SER A 349 -26.84 -6.21 -12.21
C SER A 349 -25.78 -5.53 -11.34
N ASN A 350 -25.32 -6.21 -10.29
CA ASN A 350 -24.34 -5.77 -9.31
C ASN A 350 -23.01 -6.52 -9.43
N GLU A 351 -22.76 -7.26 -10.52
CA GLU A 351 -21.54 -8.05 -10.70
C GLU A 351 -20.28 -7.18 -10.58
N GLU A 352 -20.29 -5.98 -11.15
CA GLU A 352 -19.19 -5.02 -11.00
C GLU A 352 -18.88 -4.72 -9.52
N ILE A 353 -19.87 -4.76 -8.62
CA ILE A 353 -19.69 -4.50 -7.18
C ILE A 353 -19.08 -5.72 -6.49
N TYR A 354 -19.64 -6.92 -6.62
CA TYR A 354 -19.16 -8.07 -5.86
C TYR A 354 -18.00 -8.84 -6.52
N ASN A 355 -17.73 -8.65 -7.82
CA ASN A 355 -16.62 -9.28 -8.55
C ASN A 355 -15.27 -8.61 -8.22
N ARG A 356 -14.84 -8.67 -6.95
CA ARG A 356 -13.59 -8.03 -6.51
C ARG A 356 -12.94 -8.66 -5.29
N TYR A 357 -11.67 -8.29 -5.07
CA TYR A 357 -11.09 -8.29 -3.73
C TYR A 357 -11.92 -7.36 -2.83
N ALA A 358 -12.41 -7.87 -1.70
CA ALA A 358 -13.36 -7.13 -0.87
C ALA A 358 -13.18 -7.33 0.64
N HIS A 359 -13.29 -6.23 1.37
CA HIS A 359 -13.80 -6.20 2.74
C HIS A 359 -15.32 -5.98 2.67
N ILE A 360 -16.08 -6.94 3.16
CA ILE A 360 -17.53 -6.97 2.95
C ILE A 360 -18.24 -6.59 4.25
N LEU A 361 -18.89 -5.44 4.24
CA LEU A 361 -19.77 -5.02 5.33
C LEU A 361 -21.14 -5.68 5.11
N ILE A 362 -21.71 -6.27 6.15
CA ILE A 362 -23.08 -6.80 6.11
C ILE A 362 -23.90 -6.13 7.20
N THR A 363 -25.09 -5.66 6.84
CA THR A 363 -26.13 -5.22 7.77
C THR A 363 -27.39 -5.99 7.48
N LEU A 364 -27.99 -6.59 8.51
CA LEU A 364 -29.26 -7.31 8.37
C LEU A 364 -30.45 -6.37 8.56
N THR A 365 -31.48 -6.56 7.74
CA THR A 365 -32.74 -5.82 7.79
C THR A 365 -33.92 -6.73 7.45
N ASP A 366 -35.12 -6.40 7.88
CA ASP A 366 -36.38 -7.03 7.49
C ASP A 366 -37.30 -6.07 6.70
N GLU A 367 -36.94 -4.79 6.60
CA GLU A 367 -37.74 -3.75 5.93
C GLU A 367 -37.36 -3.56 4.45
N GLU A 368 -36.05 -3.58 4.15
CA GLU A 368 -35.52 -3.26 2.81
C GLU A 368 -35.17 -4.52 2.03
N ALA A 369 -35.22 -4.44 0.70
CA ALA A 369 -34.72 -5.50 -0.16
C ALA A 369 -33.19 -5.60 -0.09
N THR A 370 -32.65 -6.79 -0.39
CA THR A 370 -31.20 -7.00 -0.43
C THR A 370 -30.55 -6.10 -1.50
N GLU A 371 -29.54 -5.33 -1.10
CA GLU A 371 -28.87 -4.34 -1.96
C GLU A 371 -27.35 -4.37 -1.78
N PHE A 372 -26.64 -4.23 -2.90
CA PHE A 372 -25.18 -4.09 -2.95
C PHE A 372 -24.80 -2.62 -3.18
N GLU A 373 -23.97 -2.07 -2.29
CA GLU A 373 -23.45 -0.71 -2.43
C GLU A 373 -21.92 -0.71 -2.42
N LEU A 374 -21.31 -0.13 -3.46
CA LEU A 374 -19.86 0.05 -3.48
C LEU A 374 -19.42 1.27 -2.65
N ARG A 375 -18.75 1.03 -1.52
CA ARG A 375 -18.28 2.10 -0.61
C ARG A 375 -16.88 2.60 -0.98
N GLN A 376 -15.98 1.68 -1.31
CA GLN A 376 -14.59 1.96 -1.70
C GLN A 376 -14.14 0.92 -2.73
N ALA A 377 -12.97 1.12 -3.34
CA ALA A 377 -12.48 0.22 -4.38
C ALA A 377 -12.37 -1.25 -3.91
N ASP A 378 -12.05 -1.47 -2.64
CA ASP A 378 -11.93 -2.76 -1.97
C ASP A 378 -12.97 -2.96 -0.84
N VAL A 379 -14.04 -2.17 -0.78
CA VAL A 379 -15.09 -2.28 0.24
C VAL A 379 -16.46 -2.16 -0.40
N PHE A 380 -17.31 -3.17 -0.22
CA PHE A 380 -18.72 -3.05 -0.52
C PHE A 380 -19.57 -3.38 0.71
N HIS A 381 -20.75 -2.80 0.75
CA HIS A 381 -21.76 -3.00 1.78
C HIS A 381 -22.91 -3.78 1.18
N LEU A 382 -23.28 -4.86 1.84
CA LEU A 382 -24.47 -5.65 1.57
C LEU A 382 -25.49 -5.33 2.66
N THR A 383 -26.53 -4.60 2.30
CA THR A 383 -27.77 -4.58 3.08
C THR A 383 -28.48 -5.89 2.74
N LEU A 384 -28.53 -6.83 3.69
CA LEU A 384 -29.04 -8.17 3.48
C LEU A 384 -30.42 -8.29 4.14
N ASN A 385 -31.45 -8.52 3.34
CA ASN A 385 -32.75 -8.89 3.90
C ASN A 385 -32.61 -10.24 4.61
N ILE A 386 -33.14 -10.34 5.83
CA ILE A 386 -33.02 -11.55 6.65
C ILE A 386 -33.61 -12.78 5.97
N GLU A 387 -34.64 -12.62 5.13
CA GLU A 387 -35.23 -13.74 4.38
C GLU A 387 -34.30 -14.33 3.31
N ASP A 388 -33.30 -13.57 2.86
CA ASP A 388 -32.29 -14.02 1.89
C ASP A 388 -31.09 -14.72 2.56
N LEU A 389 -30.97 -14.65 3.89
CA LEU A 389 -29.89 -15.26 4.65
C LEU A 389 -29.69 -16.76 4.35
N PRO A 390 -30.76 -17.60 4.21
CA PRO A 390 -30.60 -19.01 3.85
C PRO A 390 -29.94 -19.25 2.49
N LYS A 391 -30.11 -18.33 1.52
CA LYS A 391 -29.46 -18.44 0.20
C LYS A 391 -27.93 -18.41 0.32
N LEU A 392 -27.41 -17.72 1.33
CA LEU A 392 -25.97 -17.65 1.56
C LEU A 392 -25.42 -18.89 2.31
N GLY A 393 -26.30 -19.75 2.82
CA GLY A 393 -25.94 -20.89 3.66
C GLY A 393 -25.45 -20.49 5.05
N GLY A 394 -25.69 -19.25 5.50
CA GLY A 394 -25.21 -18.74 6.79
C GLY A 394 -25.94 -19.39 7.96
N SER A 395 -25.19 -20.10 8.81
CA SER A 395 -25.68 -20.81 10.01
C SER A 395 -25.48 -20.00 11.29
N TYR A 396 -24.46 -19.14 11.33
CA TYR A 396 -24.13 -18.34 12.50
C TYR A 396 -23.90 -16.88 12.14
N ILE A 397 -24.30 -15.98 13.04
CA ILE A 397 -24.09 -14.54 12.92
C ILE A 397 -23.31 -14.05 14.14
N LEU A 398 -22.14 -13.45 13.91
CA LEU A 398 -21.43 -12.65 14.89
C LEU A 398 -21.80 -11.17 14.69
N THR A 399 -22.31 -10.49 15.72
CA THR A 399 -22.73 -9.09 15.60
C THR A 399 -22.36 -8.27 16.84
N THR A 400 -22.43 -6.95 16.71
CA THR A 400 -22.24 -5.96 17.79
C THR A 400 -23.54 -5.34 18.29
N ARG A 401 -24.70 -5.75 17.74
CA ARG A 401 -26.03 -5.31 18.18
C ARG A 401 -26.95 -6.49 18.47
N ASN A 402 -28.03 -6.24 19.21
CA ASN A 402 -29.07 -7.24 19.41
C ASN A 402 -29.89 -7.38 18.10
N LEU A 403 -30.18 -8.63 17.71
CA LEU A 403 -30.93 -8.97 16.49
C LEU A 403 -32.30 -9.63 16.79
N ASP A 404 -32.71 -9.72 18.05
CA ASP A 404 -33.93 -10.42 18.48
C ASP A 404 -35.17 -9.87 17.76
N GLU A 405 -35.19 -8.57 17.47
CA GLU A 405 -36.29 -7.88 16.77
C GLU A 405 -36.40 -8.23 15.28
N LEU A 406 -35.33 -8.74 14.66
CA LEU A 406 -35.34 -9.13 13.25
C LEU A 406 -35.89 -10.56 13.03
N ALA A 407 -36.06 -11.34 14.09
CA ALA A 407 -36.64 -12.67 13.98
C ALA A 407 -38.09 -12.59 13.51
N ASN A 408 -38.44 -13.39 12.51
CA ASN A 408 -39.76 -13.37 11.88
C ASN A 408 -40.29 -14.78 11.65
N SER A 409 -41.49 -14.89 11.05
CA SER A 409 -42.15 -16.19 10.83
C SER A 409 -41.34 -17.18 9.97
N LYS A 410 -40.38 -16.70 9.17
CA LYS A 410 -39.55 -17.52 8.27
C LYS A 410 -38.17 -17.81 8.84
N ILE A 411 -37.57 -16.84 9.54
CA ILE A 411 -36.23 -16.93 10.10
C ILE A 411 -36.27 -16.65 11.60
N GLN A 412 -35.89 -17.65 12.39
CA GLN A 412 -35.66 -17.50 13.81
C GLN A 412 -34.15 -17.31 14.08
N LEU A 413 -33.84 -16.48 15.06
CA LEU A 413 -32.47 -16.22 15.52
C LEU A 413 -32.37 -16.64 16.98
N GLN A 414 -31.59 -17.69 17.25
CA GLN A 414 -31.33 -18.13 18.61
C GLN A 414 -30.02 -17.53 19.11
N LEU A 415 -30.05 -16.71 20.16
CA LEU A 415 -28.83 -16.26 20.81
C LEU A 415 -28.16 -17.46 21.49
N VAL A 416 -26.98 -17.84 21.00
CA VAL A 416 -26.21 -18.98 21.55
C VAL A 416 -25.15 -18.54 22.54
N SER A 417 -24.57 -17.35 22.36
CA SER A 417 -23.57 -16.83 23.29
C SER A 417 -23.45 -15.31 23.21
N GLN A 418 -23.01 -14.70 24.31
CA GLN A 418 -22.72 -13.27 24.39
C GLN A 418 -21.41 -13.04 25.12
N ILE A 419 -20.48 -12.35 24.47
CA ILE A 419 -19.12 -12.11 24.95
C ILE A 419 -18.82 -10.62 24.86
N LYS A 420 -18.83 -9.94 26.01
CA LYS A 420 -18.69 -8.48 26.09
C LYS A 420 -19.78 -7.79 25.24
N SER A 421 -19.39 -7.06 24.20
CA SER A 421 -20.28 -6.36 23.27
C SER A 421 -20.65 -7.18 22.02
N TYR A 422 -20.23 -8.45 21.95
CA TYR A 422 -20.50 -9.32 20.82
C TYR A 422 -21.61 -10.31 21.14
N PHE A 423 -22.53 -10.51 20.20
CA PHE A 423 -23.58 -11.50 20.25
C PHE A 423 -23.34 -12.52 19.14
N ILE A 424 -23.54 -13.80 19.47
CA ILE A 424 -23.48 -14.90 18.52
C ILE A 424 -24.89 -15.50 18.43
N TYR A 425 -25.47 -15.43 17.24
CA TYR A 425 -26.76 -16.02 16.93
C TYR A 425 -26.59 -17.25 16.04
N LYS A 426 -27.39 -18.27 16.30
CA LYS A 426 -27.64 -19.37 15.37
C LYS A 426 -28.89 -19.05 14.55
N VAL A 427 -28.82 -19.28 13.25
CA VAL A 427 -29.93 -19.09 12.32
C VAL A 427 -30.74 -20.38 12.27
N GLU A 428 -31.99 -20.31 12.70
CA GLU A 428 -32.95 -21.41 12.64
C GLU A 428 -34.05 -21.02 11.64
N GLY A 429 -33.87 -21.40 10.38
CA GLY A 429 -34.86 -21.20 9.32
C GLY A 429 -35.51 -22.52 8.95
N ALA A 430 -36.84 -22.54 8.79
CA ALA A 430 -37.52 -23.69 8.21
C ALA A 430 -36.94 -23.92 6.81
N LEU A 431 -36.26 -25.07 6.62
CA LEU A 431 -35.95 -25.61 5.31
C LEU A 431 -37.26 -25.62 4.51
N LEU A 432 -37.38 -24.72 3.53
CA LEU A 432 -38.40 -24.83 2.49
C LEU A 432 -38.01 -25.95 1.52
#